data_AF-A0A850DKZ6-F1
#
_entry.id   AF-A0A850DKZ6-F1
#
_cell.length_a   1.000
_cell.length_b   1.000
_cell.length_c   1.000
_cell.angle_alpha   90.00
_cell.angle_beta   90.00
_cell.angle_gamma   90.00
#
_symmetry.space_group_name_H-M   'P 1'
#
loop_
_entity.id
_entity.type
_entity.pdbx_description
1 polymer ?
#
loop_
_entity_poly.entity_id
_entity_poly.type
_entity_poly.pdbx_seq_one_letter_code
_entity_poly.pdbx_strand_id
1 'polypeptide(L)'
;MTEHGTAPGPTEWGENPNGVGPWEAEFGSAPPEDSRLDPELLAAGDRRNVVDAYRYWRREAIVADIDSRRHPLHVAIENFANDANIGTVVRTANAFAAAAVHIVGRRRWNRRGAMVTDRYQHLVHHPDVPALLGYAGEHGLTVVAVDNVPGSVPLETAELPRSCLLLFGQEGPGVSAEAKGAAAMTVSIAQFGSTRSINAGVAAGIAMHAWIRRHADLGKSW
;
A
#
# COMPACT_ATOMS: atom_id res chain seq x y z
N MET A 1 -13.25 23.16 -25.44
CA MET A 1 -13.43 23.48 -24.02
C MET A 1 -14.66 22.73 -23.55
N THR A 2 -14.48 21.48 -23.13
CA THR A 2 -15.51 20.72 -22.43
C THR A 2 -15.43 21.09 -20.96
N GLU A 3 -16.52 21.60 -20.40
CA GLU A 3 -16.66 21.87 -18.97
C GLU A 3 -16.45 20.58 -18.19
N HIS A 4 -15.25 20.40 -17.64
CA HIS A 4 -15.04 19.44 -16.57
C HIS A 4 -15.73 20.01 -15.33
N GLY A 5 -16.88 19.44 -14.97
CA GLY A 5 -17.57 19.77 -13.74
C GLY A 5 -16.61 19.67 -12.54
N THR A 6 -16.72 20.64 -11.63
CA THR A 6 -15.92 20.81 -10.40
C THR A 6 -16.24 19.77 -9.32
N ALA A 7 -16.56 18.53 -9.70
CA ALA A 7 -16.76 17.45 -8.75
C ALA A 7 -15.37 16.99 -8.25
N PRO A 8 -15.17 16.83 -6.93
CA PRO A 8 -13.91 16.38 -6.39
C PRO A 8 -13.53 15.00 -6.95
N GLY A 9 -12.25 14.83 -7.26
CA GLY A 9 -11.68 13.55 -7.67
C GLY A 9 -11.84 12.47 -6.58
N PRO A 10 -11.75 11.18 -6.92
CA PRO A 10 -12.05 10.10 -5.97
C PRO A 10 -11.18 10.08 -4.70
N THR A 11 -9.99 10.67 -4.69
CA THR A 11 -9.12 10.84 -3.51
C THR A 11 -9.06 12.27 -2.97
N GLU A 12 -9.75 13.22 -3.61
CA GLU A 12 -9.86 14.59 -3.12
C GLU A 12 -10.79 14.65 -1.90
N TRP A 13 -10.47 15.54 -0.97
CA TRP A 13 -11.27 15.72 0.23
C TRP A 13 -12.60 16.38 -0.11
N GLY A 14 -13.71 15.68 0.13
CA GLY A 14 -15.06 16.23 0.06
C GLY A 14 -15.44 17.08 1.27
N GLU A 15 -16.71 17.48 1.34
CA GLU A 15 -17.25 18.32 2.43
C GLU A 15 -17.34 17.60 3.79
N ASN A 16 -17.09 16.29 3.83
CA ASN A 16 -17.30 15.41 4.98
C ASN A 16 -16.00 14.80 5.53
N PRO A 17 -15.10 15.59 6.15
CA PRO A 17 -13.80 15.12 6.62
C PRO A 17 -13.87 14.03 7.71
N ASN A 18 -15.04 13.85 8.34
CA ASN A 18 -15.28 12.89 9.42
C ASN A 18 -16.23 11.74 9.01
N GLY A 19 -16.46 11.56 7.71
CA GLY A 19 -17.44 10.62 7.16
C GLY A 19 -18.86 11.18 7.11
N VAL A 20 -19.81 10.30 6.81
CA VAL A 20 -21.21 10.65 6.48
C VAL A 20 -22.20 10.09 7.50
N GLY A 21 -23.32 10.78 7.69
CA GLY A 21 -24.43 10.33 8.52
C GLY A 21 -25.28 9.22 7.87
N PRO A 22 -26.39 8.84 8.51
CA PRO A 22 -27.36 7.91 7.92
C PRO A 22 -27.84 8.38 6.54
N TRP A 23 -28.05 7.44 5.62
CA TRP A 23 -28.37 7.74 4.21
C TRP A 23 -29.60 8.65 4.08
N GLU A 24 -30.69 8.34 4.78
CA GLU A 24 -31.92 9.14 4.72
C GLU A 24 -31.71 10.58 5.22
N ALA A 25 -30.81 10.79 6.18
CA ALA A 25 -30.49 12.12 6.69
C ALA A 25 -29.63 12.93 5.71
N GLU A 26 -28.71 12.27 5.01
CA GLU A 26 -27.82 12.90 4.02
C GLU A 26 -28.54 13.19 2.69
N PHE A 27 -29.40 12.27 2.24
CA PHE A 27 -29.97 12.31 0.88
C PHE A 27 -31.49 12.46 0.82
N GLY A 28 -32.20 12.46 1.96
CA GLY A 28 -33.65 12.64 2.02
C GLY A 28 -34.46 11.58 1.26
N SER A 29 -33.87 10.42 0.97
CA SER A 29 -34.43 9.36 0.13
C SER A 29 -34.03 7.98 0.65
N ALA A 30 -34.74 6.94 0.20
CA ALA A 30 -34.31 5.56 0.46
C ALA A 30 -33.02 5.24 -0.31
N PRO A 31 -32.12 4.40 0.26
CA PRO A 31 -30.92 3.97 -0.44
C PRO A 31 -31.25 3.15 -1.69
N PRO A 32 -30.40 3.21 -2.74
CA PRO A 32 -30.61 2.43 -3.94
C PRO A 32 -30.44 0.93 -3.67
N GLU A 33 -31.09 0.10 -4.49
CA GLU A 33 -30.90 -1.35 -4.46
C GLU A 33 -29.53 -1.72 -5.05
N ASP A 34 -28.52 -1.81 -4.20
CA ASP A 34 -27.16 -2.21 -4.56
C ASP A 34 -26.57 -3.16 -3.52
N SER A 35 -26.21 -4.36 -3.97
CA SER A 35 -25.62 -5.41 -3.14
C SER A 35 -24.31 -5.02 -2.45
N ARG A 36 -23.61 -4.01 -3.00
CA ARG A 36 -22.38 -3.45 -2.41
C ARG A 36 -22.65 -2.66 -1.15
N LEU A 37 -23.86 -2.13 -0.96
CA LEU A 37 -24.18 -1.30 0.19
C LEU A 37 -24.44 -2.13 1.45
N ASP A 38 -23.96 -1.63 2.58
CA ASP A 38 -24.11 -2.24 3.88
C ASP A 38 -25.29 -1.62 4.66
N PRO A 39 -26.33 -2.40 5.00
CA PRO A 39 -27.51 -1.91 5.70
C PRO A 39 -27.21 -1.22 7.03
N GLU A 40 -26.20 -1.67 7.77
CA GLU A 40 -25.84 -1.07 9.06
C GLU A 40 -25.21 0.31 8.85
N LEU A 41 -24.34 0.45 7.85
CA LEU A 41 -23.72 1.73 7.51
C LEU A 41 -24.75 2.71 6.95
N LEU A 42 -25.71 2.25 6.14
CA LEU A 42 -26.79 3.09 5.63
C LEU A 42 -27.65 3.65 6.77
N ALA A 43 -27.94 2.82 7.80
CA ALA A 43 -28.78 3.22 8.93
C ALA A 43 -28.04 4.08 9.97
N ALA A 44 -26.76 3.80 10.23
CA ALA A 44 -25.99 4.45 11.31
C ALA A 44 -25.03 5.56 10.83
N GLY A 45 -24.78 5.63 9.52
CA GLY A 45 -23.72 6.43 8.93
C GLY A 45 -22.38 5.69 8.83
N ASP A 46 -21.46 6.26 8.06
CA ASP A 46 -20.16 5.68 7.76
C ASP A 46 -19.01 6.65 8.08
N ARG A 47 -18.35 6.38 9.21
CA ARG A 47 -17.19 7.13 9.71
C ARG A 47 -15.85 6.41 9.49
N ARG A 48 -15.81 5.39 8.65
CA ARG A 48 -14.57 4.63 8.38
C ARG A 48 -13.53 5.53 7.69
N ASN A 49 -12.25 5.19 7.79
CA ASN A 49 -11.20 5.90 7.05
C ASN A 49 -11.09 5.36 5.62
N VAL A 50 -12.07 5.67 4.79
CA VAL A 50 -12.15 5.34 3.36
C VAL A 50 -12.47 6.60 2.57
N VAL A 51 -12.09 6.64 1.29
CA VAL A 51 -12.50 7.74 0.40
C VAL A 51 -14.01 7.77 0.22
N ASP A 52 -14.56 8.94 -0.08
CA ASP A 52 -16.01 9.14 -0.07
C ASP A 52 -16.76 8.31 -1.12
N ALA A 53 -16.09 7.98 -2.22
CA ALA A 53 -16.63 7.06 -3.24
C ALA A 53 -16.98 5.65 -2.69
N TYR A 54 -16.40 5.25 -1.56
CA TYR A 54 -16.65 3.96 -0.90
C TYR A 54 -17.56 4.06 0.33
N ARG A 55 -18.17 5.21 0.61
CA ARG A 55 -19.11 5.32 1.74
C ARG A 55 -20.25 4.36 1.59
N TYR A 56 -20.63 3.77 2.72
CA TYR A 56 -21.68 2.75 2.83
C TYR A 56 -21.37 1.42 2.16
N TRP A 57 -20.28 1.29 1.39
CA TRP A 57 -19.94 0.01 0.77
C TRP A 57 -19.47 -1.00 1.81
N ARG A 58 -19.89 -2.25 1.64
CA ARG A 58 -19.33 -3.41 2.32
C ARG A 58 -17.84 -3.46 2.05
N ARG A 59 -17.08 -3.88 3.04
CA ARG A 59 -15.62 -4.01 2.94
C ARG A 59 -15.23 -4.90 1.76
N GLU A 60 -15.93 -6.00 1.57
CA GLU A 60 -15.65 -6.99 0.53
C GLU A 60 -15.87 -6.40 -0.87
N ALA A 61 -16.87 -5.52 -1.03
CA ALA A 61 -17.09 -4.78 -2.27
C ALA A 61 -15.96 -3.77 -2.54
N ILE A 62 -15.46 -3.08 -1.52
CA ILE A 62 -14.30 -2.18 -1.63
C ILE A 62 -13.06 -2.96 -2.06
N VAL A 63 -12.78 -4.10 -1.42
CA VAL A 63 -11.63 -4.95 -1.76
C VAL A 63 -11.75 -5.43 -3.21
N ALA A 64 -12.91 -5.95 -3.63
CA ALA A 64 -13.12 -6.42 -5.00
C ALA A 64 -12.94 -5.30 -6.04
N ASP A 65 -13.40 -4.08 -5.75
CA ASP A 65 -13.20 -2.93 -6.63
C ASP A 65 -11.72 -2.55 -6.75
N ILE A 66 -10.99 -2.47 -5.64
CA ILE A 66 -9.54 -2.22 -5.66
C ILE A 66 -8.81 -3.33 -6.41
N ASP A 67 -9.18 -4.60 -6.20
CA ASP A 67 -8.57 -5.77 -6.85
C ASP A 67 -8.64 -5.69 -8.38
N SER A 68 -9.69 -5.07 -8.94
CA SER A 68 -9.82 -4.87 -10.39
C SER A 68 -8.74 -3.96 -11.01
N ARG A 69 -8.03 -3.21 -10.17
CA ARG A 69 -7.09 -2.16 -10.55
C ARG A 69 -5.76 -2.20 -9.80
N ARG A 70 -5.49 -3.27 -9.03
CA ARG A 70 -4.20 -3.45 -8.37
C ARG A 70 -3.07 -3.57 -9.36
N HIS A 71 -1.92 -3.04 -8.96
CA HIS A 71 -0.69 -3.15 -9.70
C HIS A 71 0.05 -4.46 -9.37
N PRO A 72 0.83 -5.03 -10.32
CA PRO A 72 1.70 -6.19 -10.06
C PRO A 72 2.94 -5.80 -9.22
N LEU A 73 2.76 -4.90 -8.26
CA LEU A 73 3.73 -4.42 -7.31
C LEU A 73 3.41 -5.05 -5.96
N HIS A 74 4.35 -5.80 -5.42
CA HIS A 74 4.31 -6.34 -4.07
C HIS A 74 5.30 -5.60 -3.19
N VAL A 75 5.02 -5.58 -1.89
CA VAL A 75 5.93 -4.99 -0.89
C VAL A 75 6.16 -6.00 0.22
N ALA A 76 7.40 -6.19 0.63
CA ALA A 76 7.75 -7.02 1.77
C ALA A 76 8.52 -6.23 2.82
N ILE A 77 8.22 -6.47 4.09
CA ILE A 77 8.94 -5.87 5.22
C ILE A 77 9.31 -6.93 6.24
N GLU A 78 10.59 -6.96 6.62
CA GLU A 78 11.11 -7.82 7.67
C GLU A 78 10.64 -7.35 9.05
N ASN A 79 10.08 -8.26 9.84
CA ASN A 79 9.53 -8.02 11.17
C ASN A 79 10.17 -8.92 12.24
N PHE A 80 11.43 -8.68 12.58
CA PHE A 80 12.15 -9.47 13.58
C PHE A 80 12.07 -8.89 15.01
N ALA A 81 11.73 -7.62 15.15
CA ALA A 81 11.72 -6.85 16.41
C ALA A 81 10.46 -5.99 16.58
N ASN A 82 9.34 -6.35 15.94
CA ASN A 82 8.06 -5.61 16.01
C ASN A 82 8.20 -4.17 15.45
N ASP A 83 8.55 -4.08 14.18
CA ASP A 83 8.83 -2.81 13.51
C ASP A 83 7.59 -1.89 13.50
N ALA A 84 7.79 -0.63 13.92
CA ALA A 84 6.73 0.36 14.03
C ALA A 84 6.21 0.85 12.66
N ASN A 85 6.98 0.64 11.59
CA ASN A 85 6.67 1.16 10.25
C ASN A 85 5.73 0.28 9.44
N ILE A 86 5.51 -0.98 9.84
CA ILE A 86 4.70 -1.93 9.06
C ILE A 86 3.30 -1.36 8.77
N GLY A 87 2.68 -0.69 9.73
CA GLY A 87 1.41 -0.01 9.50
C GLY A 87 1.46 1.08 8.44
N THR A 88 2.51 1.91 8.46
CA THR A 88 2.73 2.95 7.43
C THR A 88 2.92 2.31 6.06
N VAL A 89 3.69 1.22 5.96
CA VAL A 89 3.90 0.49 4.70
C VAL A 89 2.58 -0.08 4.18
N VAL A 90 1.78 -0.73 5.04
CA VAL A 90 0.47 -1.28 4.67
C VAL A 90 -0.48 -0.20 4.16
N ARG A 91 -0.54 0.94 4.85
CA ARG A 91 -1.37 2.07 4.44
C ARG A 91 -0.95 2.62 3.07
N THR A 92 0.34 2.85 2.87
CA THR A 92 0.85 3.39 1.61
C THR A 92 0.69 2.39 0.46
N ALA A 93 0.89 1.10 0.71
CA ALA A 93 0.67 0.05 -0.28
C ALA A 93 -0.80 -0.02 -0.73
N ASN A 94 -1.75 0.17 0.19
CA ASN A 94 -3.16 0.26 -0.19
C ASN A 94 -3.47 1.52 -1.00
N ALA A 95 -2.93 2.68 -0.61
CA ALA A 95 -3.12 3.93 -1.34
C ALA A 95 -2.60 3.84 -2.79
N PHE A 96 -1.48 3.15 -3.00
CA PHE A 96 -0.93 2.87 -4.34
C PHE A 96 -1.50 1.62 -5.00
N ALA A 97 -2.55 1.00 -4.45
CA ALA A 97 -3.15 -0.23 -4.97
C ALA A 97 -2.12 -1.33 -5.29
N ALA A 98 -1.10 -1.50 -4.45
CA ALA A 98 -0.18 -2.63 -4.52
C ALA A 98 -0.95 -3.96 -4.37
N ALA A 99 -0.48 -5.00 -5.06
CA ALA A 99 -1.11 -6.32 -5.09
C ALA A 99 -1.21 -6.93 -3.69
N ALA A 100 -0.11 -6.95 -2.95
CA ALA A 100 -0.08 -7.46 -1.59
C ALA A 100 1.08 -6.86 -0.77
N VAL A 101 0.93 -6.92 0.56
CA VAL A 101 2.01 -6.67 1.52
C VAL A 101 2.38 -7.95 2.23
N HIS A 102 3.68 -8.25 2.22
CA HIS A 102 4.29 -9.42 2.79
C HIS A 102 4.99 -9.07 4.11
N ILE A 103 4.64 -9.80 5.17
CA ILE A 103 5.23 -9.62 6.50
C ILE A 103 6.10 -10.82 6.76
N VAL A 104 7.41 -10.59 6.88
CA VAL A 104 8.41 -11.65 7.01
C VAL A 104 8.86 -11.77 8.46
N GLY A 105 8.96 -12.99 8.99
CA GLY A 105 9.35 -13.21 10.39
C GLY A 105 8.14 -13.23 11.32
N ARG A 106 8.09 -12.33 12.32
CA ARG A 106 7.02 -12.34 13.32
C ARG A 106 5.68 -12.02 12.68
N ARG A 107 4.68 -12.87 12.97
CA ARG A 107 3.31 -12.69 12.45
C ARG A 107 2.55 -11.51 13.05
N ARG A 108 2.86 -11.15 14.31
CA ARG A 108 2.25 -9.99 14.99
C ARG A 108 3.08 -8.74 14.70
N TRP A 109 2.39 -7.66 14.37
CA TRP A 109 2.99 -6.38 13.99
C TRP A 109 2.12 -5.21 14.48
N ASN A 110 2.70 -4.02 14.52
CA ASN A 110 2.01 -2.81 14.99
C ASN A 110 1.07 -2.22 13.93
N ARG A 111 -0.24 -2.42 14.11
CA ARG A 111 -1.29 -1.95 13.19
C ARG A 111 -1.62 -0.47 13.30
N ARG A 112 -1.09 0.25 14.28
CA ARG A 112 -1.47 1.65 14.55
C ARG A 112 -1.28 2.55 13.32
N GLY A 113 -0.14 2.42 12.63
CA GLY A 113 0.14 3.21 11.43
C GLY A 113 -0.76 2.89 10.23
N ALA A 114 -1.41 1.72 10.23
CA ALA A 114 -2.28 1.29 9.14
C ALA A 114 -3.62 2.03 9.12
N MET A 115 -4.04 2.65 10.22
CA MET A 115 -5.32 3.38 10.29
C MET A 115 -6.53 2.54 9.80
N VAL A 116 -6.55 1.24 10.15
CA VAL A 116 -7.57 0.24 9.76
C VAL A 116 -7.54 -0.13 8.26
N THR A 117 -6.65 0.48 7.47
CA THR A 117 -6.48 0.19 6.04
C THR A 117 -6.01 -1.24 5.79
N ASP A 118 -5.44 -1.92 6.80
CA ASP A 118 -5.10 -3.34 6.75
C ASP A 118 -6.30 -4.25 6.42
N ARG A 119 -7.53 -3.78 6.66
CA ARG A 119 -8.75 -4.52 6.30
C ARG A 119 -9.09 -4.50 4.80
N TYR A 120 -8.46 -3.62 4.03
CA TYR A 120 -8.69 -3.45 2.59
C TYR A 120 -7.46 -3.82 1.73
N GLN A 121 -6.43 -4.37 2.37
CA GLN A 121 -5.19 -4.77 1.73
C GLN A 121 -4.95 -6.28 1.90
N HIS A 122 -4.44 -6.93 0.86
CA HIS A 122 -4.01 -8.32 0.93
C HIS A 122 -2.71 -8.39 1.73
N LEU A 123 -2.75 -9.11 2.86
CA LEU A 123 -1.62 -9.32 3.74
C LEU A 123 -1.20 -10.79 3.72
N VAL A 124 0.05 -11.06 3.39
CA VAL A 124 0.62 -12.41 3.34
C VAL A 124 1.72 -12.51 4.40
N HIS A 125 1.68 -13.55 5.21
CA HIS A 125 2.72 -13.80 6.21
C HIS A 125 3.69 -14.87 5.72
N HIS A 126 4.98 -14.62 5.93
CA HIS A 126 6.06 -15.57 5.66
C HIS A 126 6.87 -15.78 6.94
N PRO A 127 7.22 -17.03 7.30
CA PRO A 127 8.04 -17.29 8.47
C PRO A 127 9.45 -16.73 8.37
N ASP A 128 10.02 -16.65 7.16
CA ASP A 128 11.38 -16.24 6.87
C ASP A 128 11.55 -15.75 5.42
N VAL A 129 12.76 -15.32 5.08
CA VAL A 129 13.11 -14.82 3.74
C VAL A 129 13.03 -15.93 2.68
N PRO A 130 13.52 -17.17 2.90
CA PRO A 130 13.33 -18.26 1.94
C PRO A 130 11.87 -18.49 1.53
N ALA A 131 10.92 -18.49 2.48
CA ALA A 131 9.50 -18.63 2.18
C ALA A 131 8.97 -17.48 1.30
N LEU A 132 9.40 -16.25 1.58
CA LEU A 132 9.09 -15.08 0.74
C LEU A 132 9.64 -15.26 -0.69
N LEU A 133 10.88 -15.70 -0.83
CA LEU A 133 11.54 -15.90 -2.12
C LEU A 133 10.85 -17.01 -2.92
N GLY A 134 10.41 -18.08 -2.26
CA GLY A 134 9.58 -19.14 -2.87
C GLY A 134 8.29 -18.56 -3.45
N TYR A 135 7.55 -17.77 -2.67
CA TYR A 135 6.36 -17.08 -3.14
C TYR A 135 6.66 -16.18 -4.34
N ALA A 136 7.73 -15.38 -4.28
CA ALA A 136 8.12 -14.50 -5.37
C ALA A 136 8.42 -15.27 -6.67
N GLY A 137 9.12 -16.40 -6.57
CA GLY A 137 9.39 -17.29 -7.71
C GLY A 137 8.12 -17.88 -8.31
N GLU A 138 7.21 -18.40 -7.47
CA GLU A 138 5.93 -18.97 -7.90
C GLU A 138 5.02 -17.96 -8.62
N HIS A 139 5.10 -16.68 -8.24
CA HIS A 139 4.28 -15.60 -8.78
C HIS A 139 4.99 -14.76 -9.85
N GLY A 140 6.21 -15.14 -10.26
CA GLY A 140 6.98 -14.43 -11.29
C GLY A 140 7.35 -12.99 -10.89
N LEU A 141 7.64 -12.75 -9.61
CA LEU A 141 7.99 -11.44 -9.07
C LEU A 141 9.50 -11.27 -8.99
N THR A 142 10.03 -10.22 -9.62
CA THR A 142 11.43 -9.84 -9.45
C THR A 142 11.62 -9.19 -8.07
N VAL A 143 12.48 -9.76 -7.24
CA VAL A 143 12.79 -9.20 -5.91
C VAL A 143 13.79 -8.06 -6.05
N VAL A 144 13.44 -6.89 -5.50
CA VAL A 144 14.28 -5.69 -5.45
C VAL A 144 14.47 -5.31 -3.99
N ALA A 145 15.70 -5.38 -3.49
CA ALA A 145 16.01 -4.95 -2.13
C ALA A 145 16.11 -3.42 -2.08
N VAL A 146 15.56 -2.80 -1.04
CA VAL A 146 15.71 -1.36 -0.78
C VAL A 146 16.55 -1.17 0.47
N ASP A 147 17.83 -0.87 0.28
CA ASP A 147 18.79 -0.70 1.36
C ASP A 147 19.98 0.19 0.93
N ASN A 148 20.54 0.92 1.90
CA ASN A 148 21.66 1.83 1.68
C ASN A 148 23.00 1.12 1.94
N VAL A 149 23.35 0.15 1.10
CA VAL A 149 24.60 -0.63 1.19
C VAL A 149 25.51 -0.40 -0.02
N PRO A 150 26.82 -0.70 0.10
CA PRO A 150 27.73 -0.62 -1.05
C PRO A 150 27.22 -1.44 -2.23
N GLY A 151 27.24 -0.84 -3.43
CA GLY A 151 26.76 -1.46 -4.67
C GLY A 151 25.28 -1.21 -4.99
N SER A 152 24.51 -0.58 -4.09
CA SER A 152 23.14 -0.17 -4.40
C SER A 152 23.09 0.83 -5.56
N VAL A 153 22.12 0.67 -6.46
CA VAL A 153 21.83 1.62 -7.54
C VAL A 153 20.94 2.74 -7.00
N PRO A 154 21.22 4.02 -7.28
CA PRO A 154 20.32 5.11 -6.92
C PRO A 154 18.92 4.88 -7.50
N LEU A 155 17.90 4.93 -6.64
CA LEU A 155 16.50 4.69 -7.02
C LEU A 155 16.06 5.65 -8.13
N GLU A 156 16.58 6.87 -8.11
CA GLU A 156 16.29 7.94 -9.07
C GLU A 156 16.78 7.61 -10.50
N THR A 157 17.74 6.70 -10.65
CA THR A 157 18.26 6.25 -11.95
C THR A 157 17.91 4.79 -12.25
N ALA A 158 17.35 4.07 -11.29
CA ALA A 158 17.02 2.66 -11.42
C ALA A 158 15.78 2.42 -12.29
N GLU A 159 15.83 1.37 -13.10
CA GLU A 159 14.68 0.87 -13.83
C GLU A 159 14.00 -0.26 -13.06
N LEU A 160 13.04 0.09 -12.20
CA LEU A 160 12.29 -0.91 -11.45
C LEU A 160 11.51 -1.83 -12.39
N PRO A 161 11.53 -3.17 -12.19
CA PRO A 161 10.71 -4.10 -12.97
C PRO A 161 9.22 -3.86 -12.73
N ARG A 162 8.39 -4.14 -13.75
CA ARG A 162 6.94 -3.99 -13.65
C ARG A 162 6.33 -4.96 -12.65
N SER A 163 6.61 -6.26 -12.78
CA SER A 163 6.17 -7.28 -11.82
C SER A 163 7.27 -7.50 -10.80
N CYS A 164 7.17 -6.87 -9.63
CA CYS A 164 8.25 -6.91 -8.65
C CYS A 164 7.75 -6.93 -7.21
N LEU A 165 8.66 -7.34 -6.33
CA LEU A 165 8.51 -7.31 -4.89
C LEU A 165 9.61 -6.41 -4.31
N LEU A 166 9.22 -5.26 -3.77
CA LEU A 166 10.11 -4.34 -3.07
C LEU A 166 10.32 -4.85 -1.64
N LEU A 167 11.54 -5.26 -1.31
CA LEU A 167 11.90 -5.84 -0.02
C LEU A 167 12.63 -4.83 0.87
N PHE A 168 12.00 -4.50 1.99
CA PHE A 168 12.52 -3.61 3.02
C PHE A 168 12.99 -4.43 4.22
N GLY A 169 14.20 -4.11 4.69
CA GLY A 169 14.73 -4.67 5.91
C GLY A 169 14.08 -4.05 7.15
N GLN A 170 14.34 -4.64 8.30
CA GLN A 170 13.95 -4.05 9.57
C GLN A 170 14.80 -2.80 9.87
N GLU A 171 14.22 -1.82 10.57
CA GLU A 171 15.01 -0.73 11.18
C GLU A 171 16.21 -1.26 11.98
N GLY A 172 17.39 -0.70 11.71
CA GLY A 172 18.66 -1.08 12.33
C GLY A 172 19.59 -1.80 11.35
N PRO A 173 19.57 -3.15 11.28
CA PRO A 173 20.52 -3.92 10.48
C PRO A 173 20.29 -3.81 8.96
N GLY A 174 19.16 -3.24 8.52
CA GLY A 174 18.79 -3.20 7.10
C GLY A 174 18.32 -4.57 6.61
N VAL A 175 18.37 -4.77 5.30
CA VAL A 175 17.96 -6.04 4.65
C VAL A 175 18.97 -7.13 5.02
N SER A 176 18.47 -8.31 5.40
CA SER A 176 19.32 -9.47 5.70
C SER A 176 20.25 -9.85 4.52
N ALA A 177 21.41 -10.45 4.82
CA ALA A 177 22.37 -10.85 3.79
C ALA A 177 21.78 -11.86 2.79
N GLU A 178 20.90 -12.73 3.28
CA GLU A 178 20.16 -13.70 2.47
C GLU A 178 19.22 -13.01 1.47
N ALA A 179 18.45 -12.03 1.93
CA ALA A 179 17.59 -11.22 1.07
C ALA A 179 18.38 -10.42 0.02
N LYS A 180 19.55 -9.88 0.40
CA LYS A 180 20.47 -9.19 -0.53
C LYS A 180 21.00 -10.12 -1.62
N GLY A 181 21.40 -11.34 -1.25
CA GLY A 181 21.94 -12.32 -2.18
C GLY A 181 20.91 -12.82 -3.20
N ALA A 182 19.63 -12.82 -2.83
CA ALA A 182 18.54 -13.26 -3.70
C ALA A 182 17.89 -12.15 -4.53
N ALA A 183 18.11 -10.87 -4.17
CA ALA A 183 17.56 -9.75 -4.90
C ALA A 183 18.23 -9.61 -6.27
N ALA A 184 17.43 -9.39 -7.32
CA ALA A 184 17.95 -9.14 -8.67
C ALA A 184 18.72 -7.82 -8.75
N MET A 185 18.37 -6.86 -7.88
CA MET A 185 19.10 -5.62 -7.68
C MET A 185 18.84 -5.08 -6.28
N THR A 186 19.77 -4.27 -5.78
CA THR A 186 19.56 -3.44 -4.59
C THR A 186 19.52 -1.98 -5.01
N VAL A 187 18.52 -1.25 -4.52
CA VAL A 187 18.38 0.19 -4.74
C VAL A 187 18.51 0.96 -3.44
N SER A 188 19.01 2.19 -3.51
CA SER A 188 19.06 3.12 -2.39
C SER A 188 18.49 4.48 -2.82
N ILE A 189 17.85 5.18 -1.89
CA ILE A 189 17.36 6.55 -2.14
C ILE A 189 18.54 7.50 -1.98
N ALA A 190 18.73 8.42 -2.92
CA ALA A 190 19.82 9.38 -2.85
C ALA A 190 19.68 10.28 -1.60
N GLN A 191 20.76 10.39 -0.82
CA GLN A 191 20.81 11.19 0.40
C GLN A 191 21.94 12.21 0.32
N PHE A 192 21.64 13.47 0.65
CA PHE A 192 22.59 14.58 0.63
C PHE A 192 22.84 15.18 2.03
N GLY A 193 22.23 14.60 3.06
CA GLY A 193 22.32 15.04 4.45
C GLY A 193 23.31 14.23 5.29
N SER A 194 23.28 14.44 6.60
CA SER A 194 24.19 13.81 7.58
C SER A 194 23.65 12.54 8.24
N THR A 195 22.37 12.19 8.03
CA THR A 195 21.79 10.95 8.58
C THR A 195 22.35 9.71 7.88
N ARG A 196 22.34 8.58 8.58
CA ARG A 196 22.76 7.29 8.01
C ARG A 196 21.69 6.66 7.12
N SER A 197 20.42 6.97 7.39
CA SER A 197 19.28 6.36 6.70
C SER A 197 18.03 7.24 6.77
N ILE A 198 17.12 6.96 5.84
CA ILE A 198 15.72 7.40 5.85
C ILE A 198 14.91 6.39 6.68
N ASN A 199 13.85 6.86 7.36
CA ASN A 199 12.90 5.97 8.05
C ASN A 199 12.32 4.93 7.07
N ALA A 200 12.16 3.67 7.52
CA ALA A 200 11.77 2.56 6.65
C ALA A 200 10.38 2.77 6.01
N GLY A 201 9.42 3.31 6.75
CA GLY A 201 8.09 3.63 6.21
C GLY A 201 8.14 4.72 5.12
N VAL A 202 8.96 5.75 5.32
CA VAL A 202 9.19 6.82 4.33
C VAL A 202 9.90 6.25 3.10
N ALA A 203 10.94 5.44 3.29
CA ALA A 203 11.66 4.81 2.19
C ALA A 203 10.74 3.92 1.35
N ALA A 204 9.84 3.18 2.00
CA ALA A 204 8.83 2.38 1.32
C ALA A 204 7.88 3.23 0.48
N GLY A 205 7.42 4.37 1.00
CA GLY A 205 6.60 5.30 0.25
C GLY A 205 7.31 5.87 -0.99
N ILE A 206 8.58 6.27 -0.85
CA ILE A 206 9.39 6.80 -1.96
C ILE A 206 9.60 5.73 -3.04
N ALA A 207 9.96 4.52 -2.65
CA ALA A 207 10.19 3.41 -3.58
C ALA A 207 8.92 2.96 -4.30
N MET A 208 7.79 2.84 -3.59
CA MET A 208 6.50 2.57 -4.21
C MET A 208 6.10 3.69 -5.18
N HIS A 209 6.26 4.95 -4.80
CA HIS A 209 5.96 6.08 -5.68
C HIS A 209 6.86 6.12 -6.93
N ALA A 210 8.15 5.76 -6.81
CA ALA A 210 9.05 5.62 -7.95
C ALA A 210 8.55 4.56 -8.94
N TRP A 211 8.04 3.42 -8.43
CA TRP A 211 7.39 2.41 -9.27
C TRP A 211 6.13 2.97 -9.95
N ILE A 212 5.25 3.65 -9.20
CA ILE A 212 4.01 4.25 -9.72
C ILE A 212 4.31 5.23 -10.84
N ARG A 213 5.27 6.13 -10.65
CA ARG A 213 5.73 7.10 -11.65
C ARG A 213 6.16 6.46 -12.97
N ARG A 214 6.66 5.23 -12.92
CA ARG A 214 7.16 4.50 -14.10
C ARG A 214 6.07 3.66 -14.77
N HIS A 215 5.22 3.00 -14.01
CA HIS A 215 4.38 1.90 -14.51
C HIS A 215 2.87 2.12 -14.40
N ALA A 216 2.42 3.01 -13.51
CA ALA A 216 0.99 3.22 -13.31
C ALA A 216 0.39 4.06 -14.45
N ASP A 217 -0.82 3.69 -14.85
CA ASP A 217 -1.65 4.51 -15.72
C ASP A 217 -2.33 5.60 -14.88
N LEU A 218 -1.76 6.81 -14.91
CA LEU A 218 -2.28 7.94 -14.12
C LEU A 218 -3.67 8.39 -14.57
N GLY A 219 -4.12 8.03 -15.79
CA GLY A 219 -5.50 8.26 -16.21
C GLY A 219 -6.53 7.43 -15.43
N LYS A 220 -6.06 6.44 -14.66
CA LYS A 220 -6.86 5.59 -13.78
C LYS A 220 -6.61 5.87 -12.30
N SER A 221 -5.91 6.96 -11.96
CA SER A 221 -5.77 7.36 -10.57
C SER A 221 -7.14 7.68 -9.99
N TRP A 222 -7.34 7.23 -8.76
CA TRP A 222 -8.47 7.63 -7.94
C TRP A 222 -8.03 8.85 -7.14
#